data_AF-A0A2T2VQ40-F1
#
_entry.id   AF-A0A2T2VQ40-F1
#
_cell.length_a   1.000
_cell.length_b   1.000
_cell.length_c   1.000
_cell.angle_alpha   90.00
_cell.angle_beta   90.00
_cell.angle_gamma   90.00
#
_symmetry.space_group_name_H-M   'P 1'
#
loop_
_entity.id
_entity.type
_entity.pdbx_description
1 polymer ?
#
loop_
_entity_poly.entity_id
_entity_poly.type
_entity_poly.pdbx_seq_one_letter_code
_entity_poly.pdbx_strand_id
1 'polypeptide(L)'
;MSKLTIAIDGHSSTGKSTLAKELAACLGYIYVDSGAMYRAVALEALRHGWVSKELGIQEENIINALENLKITFSVNSQGQSITMLNNENVEDAIRT
;
A
#
# COMPACT_ATOMS: atom_id res chain seq x y z
N MET A 1 26.35 4.01 -8.10
CA MET A 1 25.40 3.25 -8.94
C MET A 1 24.00 3.75 -8.66
N SER A 2 23.17 3.94 -9.69
CA SER A 2 21.75 4.25 -9.51
C SER A 2 21.00 3.02 -8.99
N LYS A 3 20.01 3.22 -8.12
CA LYS A 3 19.08 2.14 -7.74
C LYS A 3 18.17 1.84 -8.93
N LEU A 4 17.92 0.57 -9.21
CA LEU A 4 17.05 0.12 -10.30
C LEU A 4 15.59 0.02 -9.83
N THR A 5 14.64 0.32 -10.70
CA THR A 5 13.23 -0.05 -10.46
C THR A 5 12.97 -1.38 -11.14
N ILE A 6 12.50 -2.37 -10.39
CA ILE A 6 12.22 -3.73 -10.88
C ILE A 6 10.70 -3.94 -10.88
N ALA A 7 10.11 -4.13 -12.05
CA ALA A 7 8.71 -4.52 -12.19
C ALA A 7 8.60 -6.04 -12.38
N ILE A 8 7.62 -6.68 -11.73
CA ILE A 8 7.37 -8.14 -11.78
C ILE A 8 5.91 -8.38 -12.12
N ASP A 9 5.64 -8.71 -13.38
CA ASP A 9 4.29 -8.90 -13.94
C ASP A 9 4.01 -10.34 -14.38
N GLY A 10 2.73 -10.70 -14.44
CA GLY A 10 2.25 -12.02 -14.89
C GLY A 10 0.88 -12.39 -14.33
N HIS A 11 0.32 -13.52 -14.78
CA HIS A 11 -1.04 -13.98 -14.41
C HIS A 11 -1.26 -14.11 -12.90
N SER A 12 -2.51 -13.97 -12.43
CA SER A 12 -2.85 -14.11 -11.02
C SER A 12 -2.45 -15.48 -10.45
N SER A 13 -2.19 -15.53 -9.14
CA SER A 13 -1.90 -16.76 -8.40
C SER A 13 -0.62 -17.54 -8.77
N THR A 14 0.33 -16.93 -9.48
CA THR A 14 1.62 -17.54 -9.85
C THR A 14 2.78 -17.29 -8.86
N GLY A 15 2.49 -16.71 -7.68
CA GLY A 15 3.51 -16.44 -6.65
C GLY A 15 4.34 -15.16 -6.84
N LYS A 16 4.00 -14.29 -7.79
CA LYS A 16 4.74 -13.03 -8.07
C LYS A 16 4.99 -12.17 -6.83
N SER A 17 3.99 -11.98 -5.97
CA SER A 17 4.13 -11.16 -4.78
C SER A 17 5.09 -11.78 -3.77
N THR A 18 5.11 -13.11 -3.65
CA THR A 18 6.08 -13.83 -2.82
C THR A 18 7.49 -13.65 -3.36
N LEU A 19 7.69 -13.90 -4.66
CA LEU A 19 8.98 -13.70 -5.32
C LEU A 19 9.48 -12.26 -5.19
N ALA A 20 8.62 -11.28 -5.44
CA ALA A 20 8.96 -9.86 -5.36
C ALA A 20 9.39 -9.45 -3.94
N LYS A 21 8.70 -9.96 -2.91
CA LYS A 21 9.06 -9.72 -1.50
C LYS A 21 10.42 -10.32 -1.15
N GLU A 22 10.65 -11.58 -1.51
CA GLU A 22 11.93 -12.25 -1.25
C GLU A 22 13.09 -11.62 -2.01
N LEU A 23 12.89 -11.28 -3.29
CA LEU A 23 13.89 -10.59 -4.10
C LEU A 23 14.24 -9.22 -3.51
N ALA A 24 13.24 -8.45 -3.08
CA ALA A 24 13.45 -7.16 -2.45
C ALA A 24 14.25 -7.30 -1.14
N ALA A 25 13.92 -8.29 -0.30
CA ALA A 25 14.67 -8.58 0.92
C ALA A 25 16.13 -8.96 0.63
N CYS A 26 16.37 -9.87 -0.33
CA CYS A 26 17.71 -10.31 -0.73
C CYS A 26 18.58 -9.16 -1.28
N LEU A 27 17.99 -8.21 -1.99
CA LEU A 27 18.72 -7.10 -2.61
C LEU A 27 18.76 -5.82 -1.75
N GLY A 28 18.07 -5.78 -0.61
CA GLY A 28 17.91 -4.57 0.20
C GLY A 28 17.05 -3.48 -0.47
N TYR A 29 16.06 -3.89 -1.25
CA TYR A 29 15.11 -3.01 -1.94
C TYR A 29 13.80 -2.90 -1.16
N ILE A 30 13.09 -1.79 -1.41
CA ILE A 30 11.72 -1.63 -0.92
C ILE A 30 10.79 -2.41 -1.86
N TYR A 31 9.98 -3.29 -1.27
CA TYR A 31 8.86 -3.93 -1.97
C TYR A 31 7.64 -3.02 -1.95
N VAL A 32 7.10 -2.71 -3.14
CA VAL A 32 5.89 -1.90 -3.31
C VAL A 32 4.70 -2.82 -3.58
N ASP A 33 3.72 -2.82 -2.66
CA ASP A 33 2.43 -3.52 -2.81
C ASP A 33 1.37 -2.54 -3.29
N SER A 34 1.10 -2.51 -4.60
CA SER A 34 0.07 -1.62 -5.16
C SER A 34 -1.31 -1.87 -4.56
N GLY A 35 -1.64 -3.12 -4.21
CA GLY A 35 -2.89 -3.45 -3.54
C GLY A 35 -2.99 -2.82 -2.16
N ALA A 36 -1.89 -2.74 -1.42
CA ALA A 36 -1.84 -2.04 -0.13
C ALA A 36 -2.05 -0.52 -0.29
N MET A 37 -1.57 0.09 -1.38
CA MET A 37 -1.82 1.51 -1.67
C MET A 37 -3.32 1.81 -1.79
N TYR A 38 -4.03 1.03 -2.63
CA TYR A 38 -5.48 1.22 -2.81
C TYR A 38 -6.24 1.00 -1.50
N ARG A 39 -5.86 0.00 -0.70
CA ARG A 39 -6.51 -0.25 0.60
C ARG A 39 -6.20 0.84 1.63
N ALA A 40 -5.03 1.47 1.60
CA ALA A 40 -4.73 2.61 2.46
C ALA A 40 -5.60 3.83 2.11
N VAL A 41 -5.83 4.10 0.83
CA VAL A 41 -6.80 5.13 0.39
C VAL A 41 -8.21 4.80 0.88
N ALA A 42 -8.64 3.54 0.72
CA ALA A 42 -9.95 3.10 1.19
C ALA A 42 -10.10 3.24 2.72
N LEU A 43 -9.06 2.90 3.48
CA LEU A 43 -9.03 3.08 4.93
C LEU A 43 -9.20 4.55 5.31
N GLU A 44 -8.49 5.46 4.64
CA GLU A 44 -8.62 6.90 4.88
C GLU A 44 -10.04 7.38 4.61
N ALA A 45 -10.64 6.95 3.49
CA ALA A 45 -12.00 7.30 3.12
C ALA A 45 -13.03 6.76 4.12
N LEU A 46 -12.84 5.54 4.64
CA LEU A 46 -13.68 4.96 5.67
C LEU A 46 -13.56 5.71 7.01
N ARG A 47 -12.34 6.08 7.42
CA ARG A 47 -12.08 6.86 8.65
C ARG A 47 -12.78 8.22 8.64
N HIS A 48 -12.89 8.83 7.48
CA HIS A 48 -13.56 10.13 7.31
C HIS A 48 -15.06 10.02 6.98
N GLY A 49 -15.61 8.81 6.87
CA GLY A 49 -17.01 8.60 6.52
C GLY A 49 -17.37 8.97 5.07
N TRP A 50 -16.38 9.07 4.19
CA TRP A 50 -16.58 9.36 2.76
C TRP A 50 -17.09 8.16 1.98
N VAL A 51 -17.00 6.96 2.57
CA VAL A 51 -17.61 5.74 2.04
C VAL A 51 -18.50 5.17 3.13
N SER A 52 -19.82 5.16 2.90
CA SER A 52 -20.80 4.56 3.80
C SER A 52 -21.99 4.00 3.03
N LYS A 53 -22.83 3.20 3.68
CA LYS A 53 -24.06 2.68 3.05
C LYS A 53 -25.10 3.77 2.88
N GLU A 54 -25.10 4.75 3.78
CA GLU A 54 -26.09 5.80 3.89
C GLU A 54 -25.81 6.95 2.92
N LEU A 55 -24.55 7.39 2.83
CA LEU A 55 -24.13 8.52 2.02
C LEU A 55 -23.48 8.12 0.69
N GLY A 56 -23.25 6.82 0.47
CA GLY A 56 -22.54 6.32 -0.71
C GLY A 56 -21.07 6.71 -0.69
N ILE A 57 -20.53 7.00 -1.88
CA ILE A 57 -19.12 7.37 -2.09
C ILE A 57 -19.05 8.87 -2.37
N GLN A 58 -18.33 9.60 -1.51
CA GLN A 58 -18.04 11.03 -1.67
C GLN A 58 -16.71 11.19 -2.43
N GLU A 59 -16.76 10.98 -3.75
CA GLU A 59 -15.58 10.91 -4.62
C GLU A 59 -14.71 12.17 -4.58
N GLU A 60 -15.32 13.35 -4.61
CA GLU A 60 -14.60 14.63 -4.58
C GLU A 60 -13.74 14.79 -3.31
N ASN A 61 -14.25 14.37 -2.15
CA ASN A 61 -13.50 14.41 -0.89
C ASN A 61 -12.30 13.45 -0.93
N ILE A 62 -12.48 12.25 -1.48
CA ILE A 62 -11.41 11.27 -1.63
C ILE A 62 -10.32 11.81 -2.56
N ILE A 63 -10.69 12.37 -3.72
CA ILE A 63 -9.76 12.95 -4.70
C ILE A 63 -8.96 14.09 -4.07
N ASN A 64 -9.63 15.03 -3.39
CA ASN A 64 -8.96 16.16 -2.73
C ASN A 64 -7.99 15.70 -1.64
N ALA A 65 -8.31 14.62 -0.92
CA ALA A 65 -7.42 14.07 0.10
C ALA A 65 -6.12 13.47 -0.50
N LEU A 66 -6.16 12.99 -1.75
CA LEU A 66 -4.98 12.37 -2.40
C LEU A 66 -3.79 13.33 -2.51
N GLU A 67 -4.02 14.65 -2.57
CA GLU A 67 -2.94 15.64 -2.64
C GLU A 67 -2.03 15.62 -1.40
N ASN A 68 -2.60 15.29 -0.24
CA ASN A 68 -1.91 15.31 1.05
C ASN A 68 -1.67 13.91 1.61
N LEU A 69 -2.27 12.88 1.00
CA LEU A 69 -2.17 11.50 1.45
C LEU A 69 -0.76 10.96 1.19
N LYS A 70 -0.05 10.59 2.27
CA LYS A 70 1.30 10.03 2.15
C LYS A 70 1.28 8.54 2.43
N ILE A 71 1.45 7.75 1.37
CA ILE A 71 1.63 6.29 1.45
C ILE A 71 3.11 5.97 1.23
N THR A 72 3.73 5.30 2.19
CA THR A 72 5.12 4.86 2.08
C THR A 72 5.26 3.40 2.50
N PHE A 73 6.27 2.74 1.95
CA PHE A 73 6.62 1.36 2.31
C PHE A 73 7.93 1.37 3.07
N SER A 74 7.97 0.63 4.17
CA SER A 74 9.18 0.47 4.98
C SER A 74 9.38 -0.99 5.38
N VAL A 75 10.55 -1.33 5.89
CA VAL A 75 10.86 -2.68 6.36
C VAL A 75 10.92 -2.64 7.88
N ASN A 76 10.15 -3.50 8.55
CA ASN A 76 10.18 -3.59 10.00
C ASN A 76 11.43 -4.35 10.51
N SER A 77 11.59 -4.44 11.82
CA SER A 77 12.71 -5.15 12.47
C SER A 77 12.77 -6.66 12.16
N GLN A 78 11.69 -7.25 11.63
CA GLN A 78 11.61 -8.65 11.22
C GLN A 78 11.88 -8.84 9.72
N GLY A 79 12.23 -7.77 8.99
CA GLY A 79 12.48 -7.84 7.54
C GLY A 79 11.21 -7.84 6.68
N GLN A 80 10.04 -7.58 7.27
CA GLN A 80 8.77 -7.56 6.54
C GLN A 80 8.48 -6.16 5.99
N SER A 81 7.98 -6.09 4.76
CA SER A 81 7.46 -4.84 4.21
C SER A 81 6.16 -4.46 4.91
N ILE A 82 6.09 -3.23 5.43
CA ILE A 82 4.92 -2.65 6.09
C ILE A 82 4.48 -1.39 5.36
N THR A 83 3.17 -1.20 5.31
CA THR A 83 2.52 -0.03 4.71
C THR A 83 2.30 1.07 5.74
N MET A 84 2.80 2.26 5.46
CA MET A 84 2.63 3.44 6.31
C MET A 84 1.69 4.43 5.62
N LEU A 85 0.68 4.91 6.34
CA LEU A 85 -0.27 5.95 5.92
C LEU A 85 -0.09 7.16 6.84
N ASN A 86 0.31 8.32 6.30
CA ASN A 86 0.54 9.53 7.08
C ASN A 86 1.48 9.33 8.30
N ASN A 87 2.49 8.47 8.13
CA ASN A 87 3.44 8.00 9.17
C ASN A 87 2.85 7.06 10.24
N GLU A 88 1.62 6.59 10.09
CA GLU A 88 1.02 5.53 10.90
C GLU A 88 1.22 4.17 10.21
N ASN A 89 1.59 3.14 10.96
CA ASN A 89 1.60 1.77 10.44
C ASN A 89 0.16 1.26 10.30
N VAL A 90 -0.26 0.96 9.08
CA VAL A 90 -1.62 0.47 8.77
C VAL A 90 -1.65 -0.94 8.21
N GLU A 91 -0.53 -1.69 8.27
CA GLU A 91 -0.38 -2.99 7.62
C GLU A 91 -1.49 -3.99 7.99
N ASP A 92 -1.89 -4.03 9.27
CA ASP A 92 -2.96 -4.91 9.74
C ASP A 92 -4.35 -4.38 9.36
N ALA A 93 -4.57 -3.07 9.49
CA ALA A 93 -5.85 -2.42 9.23
C ALA A 93 -6.30 -2.52 7.76
N ILE A 94 -5.34 -2.65 6.83
CA ILE A 94 -5.62 -2.80 5.41
C ILE A 94 -5.72 -4.26 4.94
N ARG A 95 -5.72 -5.24 5.85
CA ARG A 95 -5.78 -6.68 5.53
C ARG A 95 -6.88 -7.46 6.26
N THR A 96 -7.64 -6.79 7.12
CA THR A 96 -8.92 -7.24 7.70
C THR A 96 -10.08 -7.04 6.73
#